data_AF-A0A9P4QNV3-F1
#
_entry.id   AF-A0A9P4QNV3-F1
#
_cell.length_a   1.000
_cell.length_b   1.000
_cell.length_c   1.000
_cell.angle_alpha   90.00
_cell.angle_beta   90.00
_cell.angle_gamma   90.00
#
_symmetry.space_group_name_H-M   'P 1'
#
loop_
_entity.id
_entity.type
_entity.pdbx_description
1 polymer ?
#
loop_
_entity_poly.entity_id
_entity_poly.type
_entity_poly.pdbx_seq_one_letter_code
_entity_poly.pdbx_strand_id
1 'polypeptide(L)'
;LIHSWTLDPATDIHICNNPAEFQWKAPAAANNIVLAGGSETQIEAWGEVTIPLSTPEGNRITTLKHVALIPSFFTSLVSLLRLSSSNVHFDSGQNCLYRSGTHRQDVAKLTQLGGHWLI
;
A
#
# COMPACT_ATOMS: atom_id res chain seq x y z
N LEU A 1 12.00 2.18 6.82
CA LEU A 1 10.61 2.67 6.70
C LEU A 1 10.47 3.84 5.74
N ILE A 2 11.35 4.84 5.77
CA ILE A 2 11.14 6.14 5.09
C ILE A 2 10.95 6.05 3.55
N HIS A 3 11.29 4.93 2.90
CA HIS A 3 10.99 4.65 1.49
C HIS A 3 10.53 3.20 1.26
N SER A 4 9.78 2.64 2.21
CA SER A 4 9.20 1.29 2.08
C SER A 4 7.69 1.34 1.97
N TRP A 5 7.13 0.30 1.37
CA TRP A 5 5.69 0.11 1.28
C TRP A 5 5.22 -0.79 2.42
N THR A 6 4.58 -0.19 3.41
CA THR A 6 4.05 -0.92 4.58
C THR A 6 2.63 -1.38 4.30
N LEU A 7 2.33 -2.66 4.50
CA LEU A 7 0.97 -3.15 4.52
C LEU A 7 0.28 -2.62 5.78
N ASP A 8 -0.83 -1.92 5.61
CA ASP A 8 -1.57 -1.33 6.72
C ASP A 8 -3.04 -1.76 6.70
N PRO A 9 -3.47 -2.58 7.70
CA PRO A 9 -4.86 -2.94 7.91
C PRO A 9 -5.76 -1.79 8.35
N ALA A 10 -5.20 -0.70 8.90
CA ALA A 10 -5.95 0.40 9.50
C ALA A 10 -6.26 1.55 8.53
N THR A 11 -5.69 1.54 7.32
CA THR A 11 -5.93 2.56 6.29
C THR A 11 -6.89 2.07 5.21
N ASP A 12 -7.73 2.98 4.72
CA ASP A 12 -8.70 2.78 3.63
C ASP A 12 -8.18 3.23 2.26
N ILE A 13 -7.03 3.91 2.22
CA ILE A 13 -6.39 4.40 0.99
C ILE A 13 -4.91 3.99 0.91
N HIS A 14 -4.40 3.91 -0.32
CA HIS A 14 -2.95 3.84 -0.53
C HIS A 14 -2.34 5.23 -0.36
N ILE A 15 -1.18 5.30 0.31
CA ILE A 15 -0.43 6.56 0.48
C ILE A 15 0.97 6.36 -0.10
N CYS A 16 1.43 7.31 -0.90
CA CYS A 16 2.82 7.41 -1.35
C CYS A 16 3.46 8.64 -0.70
N ASN A 17 4.62 8.47 -0.07
CA ASN A 17 5.39 9.59 0.48
C ASN A 17 6.58 10.00 -0.40
N ASN A 18 6.82 9.31 -1.51
CA ASN A 18 7.94 9.57 -2.39
C ASN A 18 7.46 10.04 -3.78
N PRO A 19 7.53 11.35 -4.09
CA PRO A 19 7.14 11.88 -5.39
C PRO A 19 7.86 11.22 -6.58
N ALA A 20 9.08 10.71 -6.40
CA ALA A 20 9.84 10.08 -7.48
C ALA A 20 9.27 8.72 -7.94
N GLU A 21 8.50 8.05 -7.09
CA GLU A 21 7.82 6.78 -7.40
C GLU A 21 6.40 7.01 -7.94
N PHE A 22 5.90 8.24 -7.88
CA PHE A 22 4.50 8.56 -8.09
C PHE A 22 4.20 8.94 -9.55
N GLN A 23 3.32 8.17 -10.18
CA GLN A 23 2.75 8.52 -11.46
C GLN A 23 1.51 9.40 -11.26
N TRP A 24 1.69 10.71 -11.39
CA TRP A 24 0.63 11.69 -11.25
C TRP A 24 -0.52 11.48 -12.26
N LYS A 25 -1.78 11.62 -11.81
CA LYS A 25 -2.98 11.56 -12.67
C LYS A 25 -3.91 12.77 -12.54
N ALA A 26 -4.09 13.28 -11.32
CA ALA A 26 -4.96 14.43 -11.04
C ALA A 26 -4.54 15.15 -9.75
N PRO A 27 -4.82 16.45 -9.61
CA PRO A 27 -4.66 17.13 -8.33
C PRO A 27 -5.73 16.63 -7.35
N ALA A 28 -5.44 16.66 -6.05
CA ALA A 28 -6.45 16.39 -5.04
C ALA A 28 -7.32 17.63 -4.77
N ALA A 29 -8.57 17.42 -4.37
CA ALA A 29 -9.43 18.52 -3.96
C ALA A 29 -9.00 19.06 -2.60
N ALA A 30 -9.28 20.34 -2.32
CA ALA A 30 -8.87 20.99 -1.07
C ALA A 30 -9.47 20.35 0.21
N ASN A 31 -10.54 19.56 0.07
CA ASN A 31 -11.15 18.82 1.17
C ASN A 31 -10.70 17.34 1.23
N ASN A 32 -9.77 16.92 0.39
CA ASN A 32 -9.18 15.58 0.43
C ASN A 32 -8.05 15.58 1.46
N ILE A 33 -8.38 15.11 2.66
CA ILE A 33 -7.48 15.05 3.81
C ILE A 33 -7.36 13.62 4.34
N VAL A 34 -6.23 13.32 4.97
CA VAL A 34 -6.00 12.10 5.75
C VAL A 34 -5.94 12.45 7.21
N LEU A 35 -6.65 11.67 8.03
CA LEU A 35 -6.58 11.72 9.49
C LEU A 35 -5.64 10.61 9.96
N ALA A 36 -4.53 10.98 10.58
CA ALA A 36 -3.57 10.02 11.14
C ALA A 36 -2.98 10.54 12.45
N GLY A 37 -3.01 9.71 13.50
CA GLY A 37 -2.40 10.04 14.79
C GLY A 37 -2.94 11.32 15.45
N GLY A 38 -4.15 11.76 15.10
CA GLY A 38 -4.76 13.00 15.60
C GLY A 38 -4.47 14.26 14.78
N SER A 39 -3.77 14.13 13.65
CA SER A 39 -3.49 15.26 12.74
C SER A 39 -4.24 15.09 11.42
N GLU A 40 -4.64 16.21 10.84
CA GLU A 40 -5.10 16.31 9.45
C GLU A 40 -3.91 16.57 8.53
N THR A 41 -3.81 15.81 7.45
CA THR A 41 -2.79 16.02 6.41
C THR A 41 -3.44 16.13 5.05
N GLN A 42 -3.11 17.18 4.31
CA GLN A 42 -3.64 17.43 2.97
C GLN A 42 -3.05 16.45 1.96
N ILE A 43 -3.90 15.89 1.10
CA ILE A 43 -3.46 15.13 -0.08
C ILE A 43 -3.06 16.13 -1.16
N GLU A 44 -1.90 15.94 -1.78
CA GLU A 44 -1.43 16.81 -2.88
C GLU A 44 -2.04 16.39 -4.23
N ALA A 45 -2.02 15.08 -4.51
CA ALA A 45 -2.43 14.53 -5.79
C ALA A 45 -2.92 13.09 -5.69
N TRP A 46 -3.67 12.67 -6.71
CA TRP A 46 -4.08 11.29 -6.94
C TRP A 46 -3.32 10.69 -8.12
N GLY A 47 -2.93 9.43 -8.00
CA GLY A 47 -2.11 8.78 -9.01
C GLY A 47 -2.01 7.26 -8.88
N GLU A 48 -0.95 6.74 -9.48
CA GLU A 48 -0.60 5.32 -9.47
C GLU A 48 0.85 5.14 -9.04
N VAL A 49 1.18 3.98 -8.47
CA VAL A 49 2.57 3.61 -8.15
C VAL A 49 2.81 2.17 -8.57
N THR A 50 3.96 1.93 -9.20
CA THR A 50 4.43 0.57 -9.50
C THR A 50 5.38 0.11 -8.42
N ILE A 51 5.05 -0.99 -7.75
CA ILE A 51 5.87 -1.58 -6.69
C ILE A 51 6.29 -3.01 -7.05
N PRO A 52 7.48 -3.45 -6.62
CA PRO A 52 7.86 -4.85 -6.72
C PRO A 52 7.01 -5.70 -5.75
N LEU A 53 6.76 -6.95 -6.13
CA LEU A 53 6.19 -7.99 -5.29
C LEU A 53 7.13 -9.19 -5.29
N SER A 54 7.43 -9.73 -4.11
CA SER A 54 8.09 -11.02 -4.00
C SER A 54 7.04 -12.14 -4.05
N THR A 55 6.93 -12.88 -5.15
CA THR A 55 5.98 -14.01 -5.27
C THR A 55 6.71 -15.35 -5.06
N PRO A 56 6.00 -16.46 -4.83
CA PRO A 56 6.62 -17.78 -4.78
C PRO A 56 7.43 -18.14 -6.04
N GLU A 57 7.02 -17.62 -7.20
CA GLU A 57 7.66 -17.81 -8.51
C GLU A 57 8.74 -16.77 -8.83
N GLY A 58 9.06 -15.89 -7.88
CA GLY A 58 10.07 -14.85 -7.99
C GLY A 58 9.50 -13.43 -8.01
N ASN A 59 10.32 -12.46 -8.40
CA ASN A 59 9.91 -11.06 -8.36
C ASN A 59 8.93 -10.75 -9.51
N ARG A 60 7.88 -10.00 -9.18
CA ARG A 60 6.91 -9.42 -10.11
C ARG A 60 6.76 -7.94 -9.83
N ILE A 61 6.10 -7.24 -10.73
CA ILE A 61 5.69 -5.84 -10.54
C ILE A 61 4.17 -5.79 -10.48
N THR A 62 3.64 -4.90 -9.65
CA THR A 62 2.22 -4.58 -9.62
C THR A 62 2.03 -3.07 -9.59
N THR A 63 0.86 -2.62 -10.04
CA THR A 63 0.48 -1.20 -10.01
C THR A 63 -0.64 -0.99 -9.02
N LEU A 64 -0.38 -0.19 -7.99
CA LEU A 64 -1.40 0.34 -7.11
C LEU A 64 -2.11 1.50 -7.81
N LYS A 65 -3.44 1.46 -7.80
CA LYS A 65 -4.29 2.49 -8.40
C LYS A 65 -4.95 3.34 -7.33
N HIS A 66 -5.17 4.61 -7.66
CA HIS A 66 -5.80 5.59 -6.77
C HIS A 66 -5.02 5.74 -5.46
N VAL A 67 -3.76 6.15 -5.61
CA VAL A 67 -2.81 6.39 -4.55
C VAL A 67 -2.79 7.88 -4.23
N ALA A 68 -2.87 8.22 -2.95
CA ALA A 68 -2.72 9.59 -2.47
C ALA A 68 -1.22 9.94 -2.35
N LEU A 69 -0.79 11.05 -2.94
CA LEU A 69 0.54 11.60 -2.70
C LEU A 69 0.52 12.50 -1.47
N ILE A 70 1.32 12.14 -0.46
CA ILE A 70 1.51 12.89 0.78
C ILE A 70 2.99 12.82 1.16
N PRO A 71 3.86 13.72 0.66
CA PRO A 71 5.30 13.65 0.88
C PRO A 71 5.72 13.74 2.35
N SER A 72 4.91 14.41 3.18
CA SER A 72 5.12 14.56 4.62
C SER A 72 4.77 13.31 5.43
N PHE A 73 4.17 12.28 4.84
CA PHE A 73 3.78 11.07 5.55
C PHE A 73 5.00 10.18 5.84
N PHE A 74 5.01 9.51 7.00
CA PHE A 74 6.21 8.81 7.49
C PHE A 74 6.68 7.62 6.62
N THR A 75 5.75 6.94 5.95
CA THR A 75 6.02 5.78 5.09
C THR A 75 4.92 5.65 4.05
N SER A 76 5.23 5.08 2.88
CA SER A 76 4.18 4.67 1.94
C SER A 76 3.35 3.52 2.53
N LEU A 77 2.05 3.52 2.26
CA LEU A 77 1.08 2.55 2.77
C LEU A 77 0.36 1.81 1.65
N VAL A 78 0.25 0.49 1.82
CA VAL A 78 -0.68 -0.36 1.06
C VAL A 78 -1.88 -0.66 1.95
N SER A 79 -3.04 -0.05 1.63
CA SER A 79 -4.31 -0.37 2.28
C SER A 79 -4.70 -1.82 2.05
N LEU A 80 -4.81 -2.58 3.15
CA LEU A 80 -5.37 -3.94 3.09
C LEU A 80 -6.84 -3.91 2.67
N LEU A 81 -7.61 -2.90 3.07
CA LEU A 81 -9.00 -2.74 2.65
C LEU A 81 -9.12 -2.73 1.12
N ARG A 82 -8.26 -1.98 0.45
CA ARG A 82 -8.23 -1.89 -1.02
C ARG A 82 -7.87 -3.22 -1.69
N LEU A 83 -6.98 -4.01 -1.06
CA LEU A 83 -6.62 -5.35 -1.51
C LEU A 83 -7.78 -6.35 -1.33
N SER A 84 -8.51 -6.27 -0.23
CA SER A 84 -9.63 -7.16 0.09
C SER A 84 -10.77 -7.09 -0.94
N SER A 85 -11.00 -5.91 -1.54
CA SER A 85 -11.92 -5.74 -2.68
C SER A 85 -11.52 -6.55 -3.92
N SER A 86 -10.24 -6.96 -4.02
CA SER A 86 -9.71 -7.87 -5.05
C SER A 86 -9.48 -9.29 -4.52
N ASN A 87 -10.14 -9.65 -3.41
CA ASN A 87 -10.06 -10.95 -2.75
C ASN A 87 -8.62 -11.32 -2.32
N VAL A 88 -7.79 -10.31 -2.02
CA VAL A 88 -6.45 -10.49 -1.47
C VAL A 88 -6.48 -10.22 0.03
N HIS A 89 -6.02 -11.18 0.80
CA HIS A 89 -6.06 -11.22 2.26
C HIS A 89 -4.65 -11.27 2.81
N PHE A 90 -4.50 -10.93 4.09
CA PHE A 90 -3.23 -10.96 4.79
C PHE A 90 -3.19 -12.10 5.80
N ASP A 91 -2.16 -12.94 5.70
CA ASP A 91 -1.83 -13.96 6.70
C ASP A 91 -0.59 -13.51 7.48
N SER A 92 -0.81 -12.96 8.67
CA SER A 92 0.27 -12.53 9.57
C SER A 92 1.08 -13.69 10.15
N GLY A 93 0.52 -14.90 10.19
CA GLY A 93 1.22 -16.09 10.66
C GLY A 93 2.25 -16.60 9.65
N GLN A 94 2.01 -16.35 8.36
CA GLN A 94 2.90 -16.76 7.27
C GLN A 94 3.63 -15.59 6.60
N ASN A 95 3.41 -14.35 7.06
CA ASN A 95 3.95 -13.14 6.46
C ASN A 95 3.69 -13.08 4.95
N CYS A 96 2.45 -13.31 4.52
CA CYS A 96 2.11 -13.28 3.10
C CYS A 96 0.73 -12.71 2.81
N LEU A 97 0.58 -12.22 1.58
CA LEU A 97 -0.71 -11.94 0.96
C LEU A 97 -1.16 -13.17 0.19
N TYR A 98 -2.43 -13.53 0.29
CA TYR A 98 -3.02 -14.66 -0.43
C TYR A 98 -4.39 -14.33 -1.01
N ARG A 99 -4.78 -15.02 -2.08
CA ARG A 99 -6.17 -15.02 -2.57
C ARG A 99 -6.90 -16.24 -2.03
N SER A 100 -8.11 -16.02 -1.51
CA SER A 100 -8.99 -17.12 -1.12
C SER A 100 -9.76 -17.66 -2.33
N GLY A 101 -10.04 -18.95 -2.34
CA GLY A 101 -10.79 -19.62 -3.40
C GLY A 101 -10.98 -21.09 -3.04
N THR A 102 -11.29 -21.93 -4.02
CA THR A 102 -11.29 -23.40 -3.82
C THR A 102 -9.95 -23.90 -3.31
N HIS A 103 -8.86 -23.27 -3.77
CA HIS A 103 -7.52 -23.42 -3.23
C HIS A 103 -6.95 -22.05 -2.89
N ARG A 104 -6.24 -21.96 -1.76
CA ARG A 104 -5.45 -20.79 -1.40
C ARG A 104 -4.35 -20.59 -2.43
N GLN A 105 -4.15 -19.34 -2.86
CA GLN A 105 -3.07 -18.95 -3.75
C GLN A 105 -2.24 -17.85 -3.08
N ASP A 106 -0.96 -18.12 -2.83
CA ASP A 106 -0.07 -17.09 -2.31
C ASP A 106 0.22 -16.05 -3.41
N VAL A 107 0.09 -14.77 -3.06
CA VAL A 107 0.22 -13.64 -3.98
C VAL A 107 1.57 -12.96 -3.80
N ALA A 108 1.96 -12.69 -2.57
CA ALA A 108 3.21 -12.03 -2.24
C ALA A 108 3.69 -12.42 -0.85
N LYS A 109 5.00 -12.59 -0.69
CA LYS A 109 5.68 -12.69 0.61
C LYS A 109 5.92 -11.28 1.12
N LEU A 110 5.83 -11.13 2.44
CA LEU A 110 6.08 -9.87 3.14
C LEU A 110 7.32 -10.00 3.98
N THR A 111 8.09 -8.92 4.07
CA THR A 111 9.26 -8.85 4.96
C THR A 111 8.86 -8.20 6.27
N GLN A 112 9.07 -8.87 7.40
CA GLN A 112 8.85 -8.27 8.71
C GLN A 112 10.08 -7.46 9.13
N LEU A 113 9.91 -6.17 9.39
CA LEU A 113 10.98 -5.29 9.86
C LEU A 113 10.47 -4.35 10.95
N GLY A 114 11.01 -4.46 12.17
CA GLY A 114 10.66 -3.57 13.27
C GLY A 114 9.19 -3.60 13.67
N GLY A 115 8.49 -4.73 13.47
CA GLY A 115 7.05 -4.87 13.73
C GLY A 115 6.15 -4.48 12.55
N HIS A 116 6.71 -4.04 11.42
CA HIS A 116 5.97 -3.70 10.21
C HIS A 116 6.06 -4.82 9.17
N TRP A 117 4.99 -5.02 8.41
CA TRP A 117 5.00 -5.88 7.23
C TRP A 117 5.25 -5.05 5.99
N LEU A 118 6.38 -5.29 5.34
CA LEU A 118 6.77 -4.61 4.11
C LEU A 118 6.40 -5.48 2.91
N ILE A 119 5.88 -4.82 1.88
CA ILE A 119 5.60 -5.42 0.56
C ILE A 119 6.90 -5.65 -0.20
#